data_AF-T0U4L8-F1
#
_entry.id   AF-T0U4L8-F1
#
_cell.length_a   1.000
_cell.length_b   1.000
_cell.length_c   1.000
_cell.angle_alpha   90.00
_cell.angle_beta   90.00
_cell.angle_gamma   90.00
#
_symmetry.space_group_name_H-M   'P 1'
#
loop_
_entity.id
_entity.type
_entity.pdbx_description
1 polymer ?
#
loop_
_entity_poly.entity_id
_entity_poly.type
_entity_poly.pdbx_seq_one_letter_code
_entity_poly.pdbx_strand_id
1 'polypeptide(L)'
;METMSAYGLVYDYANKGLVEVVQDFLAESGIDPSQVAFTYRNAITGEQFAMNDLQPMTAGSTYKLPLNMLVVDEVAKGKLNLTDRFDITNTYYEYVGEHDNYVAAFDGAMSIPDMQRYSLVYSENTPAYALADRLGGMEQARKLFSRYGQSRSPEVKTFSEDNKTTTDYYIHVLEYLWNHQENMRIY
;
A
#
# COMPACT_ATOMS: atom_id res chain seq x y z
N MET A 1 -38.22 3.81 12.32
CA MET A 1 -37.82 3.52 10.93
C MET A 1 -37.30 4.79 10.26
N GLU A 2 -38.05 5.91 10.22
CA GLU A 2 -37.60 7.18 9.60
C GLU A 2 -36.27 7.75 10.15
N THR A 3 -35.99 7.60 11.44
CA THR A 3 -34.75 8.12 12.06
C THR A 3 -33.50 7.34 11.67
N MET A 4 -33.59 6.02 11.47
CA MET A 4 -32.43 5.18 11.12
C MET A 4 -31.99 5.42 9.67
N SER A 5 -32.95 5.52 8.75
CA SER A 5 -32.69 5.90 7.35
C SER A 5 -32.10 7.31 7.24
N ALA A 6 -32.51 8.25 8.10
CA ALA A 6 -31.94 9.60 8.14
C ALA A 6 -30.46 9.64 8.59
N TYR A 7 -29.98 8.61 9.30
CA TYR A 7 -28.56 8.42 9.65
C TYR A 7 -27.82 7.52 8.65
N GLY A 8 -28.44 7.13 7.54
CA GLY A 8 -27.85 6.19 6.57
C GLY A 8 -27.76 4.75 7.09
N LEU A 9 -28.44 4.43 8.20
CA LEU A 9 -28.47 3.08 8.76
C LEU A 9 -29.62 2.29 8.10
N VAL A 10 -29.33 1.75 6.92
CA VAL A 10 -30.32 1.11 6.04
C VAL A 10 -30.30 -0.42 6.07
N TYR A 11 -29.29 -1.04 6.69
CA TYR A 11 -29.17 -2.50 6.82
C TYR A 11 -29.54 -3.01 8.23
N ASP A 12 -29.70 -4.33 8.39
CA ASP A 12 -30.01 -4.97 9.68
C ASP A 12 -28.75 -5.13 10.55
N TYR A 13 -28.16 -4.01 10.98
CA TYR A 13 -26.95 -4.02 11.82
C TYR A 13 -27.15 -4.67 13.19
N ALA A 14 -28.39 -4.89 13.63
CA ALA A 14 -28.68 -5.51 14.92
C ALA A 14 -28.51 -7.04 14.89
N ASN A 15 -28.72 -7.65 13.72
CA ASN A 15 -28.65 -9.11 13.56
C ASN A 15 -27.59 -9.57 12.53
N LYS A 16 -26.96 -8.65 11.78
CA LYS A 16 -25.94 -8.97 10.77
C LYS A 16 -24.55 -8.51 11.18
N GLY A 17 -23.55 -9.34 10.87
CA GLY A 17 -22.14 -8.96 10.97
C GLY A 17 -21.68 -8.08 9.80
N LEU A 18 -20.47 -7.51 9.92
CA LEU A 18 -19.91 -6.61 8.91
C LEU A 18 -19.93 -7.19 7.48
N VAL A 19 -19.55 -8.47 7.31
CA VAL A 19 -19.51 -9.12 6.00
C VAL A 19 -20.89 -9.23 5.37
N GLU A 20 -21.90 -9.61 6.15
CA GLU A 20 -23.28 -9.76 5.67
C GLU A 20 -23.87 -8.40 5.26
N VAL A 21 -23.58 -7.35 6.03
CA VAL A 21 -23.99 -5.97 5.68
C VAL A 21 -23.31 -5.51 4.39
N VAL A 22 -22.03 -5.79 4.20
CA VAL A 22 -21.33 -5.47 2.94
C VAL A 22 -21.95 -6.26 1.78
N GLN A 23 -22.27 -7.54 1.95
CA GLN A 23 -22.90 -8.35 0.91
C GLN A 23 -24.29 -7.83 0.52
N ASP A 24 -25.10 -7.40 1.48
CA ASP A 24 -26.38 -6.74 1.21
C ASP A 24 -26.19 -5.48 0.36
N PHE A 25 -25.24 -4.62 0.75
CA PHE A 25 -24.93 -3.39 0.02
C PHE A 25 -24.50 -3.67 -1.43
N LEU A 26 -23.64 -4.68 -1.63
CA LEU A 26 -23.18 -5.05 -2.97
C LEU A 26 -24.33 -5.60 -3.81
N ALA A 27 -25.20 -6.43 -3.23
CA ALA A 27 -26.39 -6.96 -3.90
C ALA A 27 -27.36 -5.84 -4.31
N GLU A 28 -27.64 -4.90 -3.41
CA GLU A 28 -28.48 -3.73 -3.68
C GLU A 28 -27.88 -2.83 -4.77
N SER A 29 -26.55 -2.67 -4.77
CA SER A 29 -25.81 -1.86 -5.74
C SER A 29 -25.58 -2.56 -7.08
N GLY A 30 -25.97 -3.84 -7.22
CA GLY A 30 -25.72 -4.64 -8.42
C GLY A 30 -24.23 -4.90 -8.69
N ILE A 31 -23.40 -4.90 -7.65
CA ILE A 31 -21.95 -5.15 -7.72
C ILE A 31 -21.70 -6.63 -7.45
N ASP A 32 -20.95 -7.29 -8.33
CA ASP A 32 -20.52 -8.68 -8.13
C ASP A 32 -19.61 -8.74 -6.88
N PRO A 33 -19.95 -9.54 -5.85
CA PRO A 33 -19.14 -9.65 -4.64
C PRO A 33 -17.68 -10.07 -4.89
N SER A 34 -17.39 -10.79 -5.98
CA SER A 34 -16.02 -11.15 -6.35
C SER A 34 -15.17 -9.94 -6.76
N GLN A 35 -15.76 -8.78 -7.06
CA GLN A 35 -15.04 -7.56 -7.38
C GLN A 35 -14.57 -6.79 -6.14
N VAL A 36 -14.96 -7.22 -4.94
CA VAL A 36 -14.63 -6.56 -3.68
C VAL A 36 -13.93 -7.54 -2.75
N ALA A 37 -12.78 -7.14 -2.24
CA ALA A 37 -12.10 -7.81 -1.14
C ALA A 37 -11.78 -6.79 -0.05
N PHE A 38 -11.91 -7.19 1.21
CA PHE A 38 -11.48 -6.37 2.32
C PHE A 38 -10.97 -7.23 3.48
N THR A 39 -10.07 -6.64 4.25
CA THR A 39 -9.69 -7.11 5.57
C THR A 39 -9.66 -5.92 6.49
N TYR A 40 -10.34 -6.01 7.62
CA TYR A 40 -10.32 -5.02 8.68
C TYR A 40 -9.83 -5.68 9.95
N ARG A 41 -8.99 -4.97 10.71
CA ARG A 41 -8.63 -5.37 12.06
C ARG A 41 -8.68 -4.19 13.00
N ASN A 42 -9.31 -4.39 14.15
CA ASN A 42 -9.23 -3.45 15.26
C ASN A 42 -7.88 -3.60 15.94
N ALA A 43 -7.07 -2.54 15.91
CA ALA A 43 -5.71 -2.56 16.46
C ALA A 43 -5.66 -2.68 18.00
N ILE A 44 -6.76 -2.39 18.71
CA ILE A 44 -6.84 -2.46 20.17
C ILE A 44 -7.36 -3.83 20.62
N THR A 45 -8.47 -4.30 20.04
CA THR A 45 -9.13 -5.54 20.47
C THR A 45 -8.60 -6.77 19.75
N GLY A 46 -7.95 -6.59 18.60
CA GLY A 46 -7.52 -7.67 17.72
C GLY A 46 -8.63 -8.30 16.89
N GLU A 47 -9.89 -7.85 17.04
CA GLU A 47 -11.02 -8.32 16.24
C GLU A 47 -10.77 -8.09 14.75
N GLN A 48 -11.03 -9.11 13.94
CA GLN A 48 -10.75 -9.09 12.51
C GLN A 48 -11.94 -9.61 11.70
N PHE A 49 -12.23 -8.91 10.61
CA PHE A 49 -13.24 -9.30 9.62
C PHE A 49 -12.58 -9.32 8.24
N ALA A 50 -13.02 -10.24 7.40
CA ALA A 50 -12.45 -10.44 6.07
C ALA A 50 -13.51 -10.94 5.08
N MET A 51 -13.42 -10.47 3.85
CA MET A 51 -14.19 -10.96 2.70
C MET A 51 -13.25 -11.05 1.50
N ASN A 52 -13.20 -12.21 0.84
CA ASN A 52 -12.34 -12.48 -0.32
C ASN A 52 -10.86 -12.13 -0.07
N ASP A 53 -10.39 -12.27 1.17
CA ASP A 53 -9.08 -11.76 1.60
C ASP A 53 -7.89 -12.43 0.94
N LEU A 54 -8.05 -13.66 0.45
CA LEU A 54 -7.03 -14.40 -0.30
C LEU A 54 -7.11 -14.22 -1.81
N GLN A 55 -8.12 -13.50 -2.31
CA GLN A 55 -8.34 -13.30 -3.73
C GLN A 55 -7.35 -12.26 -4.29
N PRO A 56 -6.65 -12.55 -5.39
CA PRO A 56 -5.80 -11.56 -6.05
C PRO A 56 -6.62 -10.40 -6.62
N MET A 57 -6.35 -9.19 -6.13
CA MET A 57 -6.95 -7.93 -6.59
C MET A 57 -5.88 -7.05 -7.25
N THR A 58 -6.28 -6.19 -8.19
CA THR A 58 -5.36 -5.20 -8.78
C THR A 58 -4.88 -4.25 -7.68
N ALA A 59 -3.56 -4.21 -7.47
CA ALA A 59 -2.98 -3.49 -6.36
C ALA A 59 -2.77 -1.99 -6.66
N GLY A 60 -2.54 -1.63 -7.92
CA GLY A 60 -2.24 -0.24 -8.29
C GLY A 60 -0.98 0.26 -7.59
N SER A 61 -1.01 1.49 -7.06
CA SER A 61 0.13 2.12 -6.38
C SER A 61 0.37 1.65 -4.95
N THR A 62 -0.40 0.69 -4.42
CA THR A 62 -0.30 0.34 -2.99
C THR A 62 1.10 -0.21 -2.62
N TYR A 63 1.85 -0.76 -3.58
CA TYR A 63 3.23 -1.24 -3.38
C TYR A 63 4.20 -0.17 -2.86
N LYS A 64 3.85 1.11 -3.05
CA LYS A 64 4.67 2.24 -2.58
C LYS A 64 4.79 2.24 -1.06
N LEU A 65 3.83 1.70 -0.32
CA LEU A 65 3.93 1.59 1.14
C LEU A 65 5.07 0.64 1.57
N PRO A 66 5.06 -0.67 1.25
CA PRO A 66 6.16 -1.56 1.63
C PRO A 66 7.50 -1.16 0.99
N LEU A 67 7.50 -0.53 -0.19
CA LEU A 67 8.72 0.05 -0.77
C LEU A 67 9.34 1.13 0.13
N ASN A 68 8.53 2.07 0.60
CA ASN A 68 8.99 3.13 1.49
C ASN A 68 9.46 2.58 2.84
N MET A 69 8.79 1.56 3.38
CA MET A 69 9.23 0.88 4.60
C MET A 69 10.62 0.25 4.44
N LEU A 70 10.93 -0.35 3.28
CA LEU A 70 12.27 -0.90 3.01
C LEU A 70 13.35 0.18 3.02
N VAL A 71 13.04 1.37 2.51
CA VAL A 71 13.96 2.50 2.53
C VAL A 71 14.21 2.98 3.96
N VAL A 72 13.15 3.05 4.78
CA VAL A 72 13.28 3.36 6.21
C VAL A 72 14.18 2.34 6.92
N ASP A 73 14.04 1.05 6.61
CA ASP A 73 14.95 0.02 7.15
C ASP A 73 16.42 0.28 6.78
N GLU A 74 16.71 0.68 5.53
CA GLU A 74 18.08 0.94 5.11
C GLU A 74 18.64 2.25 5.71
N VAL A 75 17.78 3.24 5.98
CA VAL A 75 18.14 4.43 6.77
C VAL A 75 18.48 4.04 8.21
N ALA A 76 17.63 3.23 8.85
CA ALA A 76 17.86 2.75 10.22
C ALA A 76 19.15 1.93 10.36
N LYS A 77 19.53 1.19 9.30
CA LYS A 77 20.81 0.45 9.22
C LYS A 77 22.02 1.34 8.92
N GLY A 78 21.83 2.64 8.69
CA GLY A 78 22.89 3.59 8.35
C GLY A 78 23.45 3.44 6.93
N LYS A 79 22.75 2.73 6.04
CA LYS A 79 23.16 2.54 4.63
C LYS A 79 22.65 3.65 3.72
N LEU A 80 21.52 4.24 4.08
CA LEU A 80 20.99 5.47 3.49
C LEU A 80 20.91 6.54 4.58
N ASN A 81 20.80 7.80 4.17
CA ASN A 81 20.50 8.89 5.08
C ASN A 81 19.49 9.85 4.44
N LEU A 82 18.95 10.75 5.26
CA LEU A 82 17.85 11.64 4.86
C LEU A 82 18.32 12.93 4.18
N THR A 83 19.62 13.24 4.24
CA THR A 83 20.18 14.52 3.80
C THR A 83 20.82 14.44 2.42
N ASP A 84 21.35 13.28 2.05
CA ASP A 84 21.95 13.07 0.74
C ASP A 84 20.89 13.21 -0.35
N ARG A 85 21.29 13.87 -1.42
CA ARG A 85 20.51 13.95 -2.66
C ARG A 85 21.07 12.95 -3.64
N PHE A 86 20.18 12.19 -4.26
CA PHE A 86 20.53 11.14 -5.19
C PHE A 86 20.09 11.53 -6.59
N ASP A 87 20.96 11.29 -7.56
CA ASP A 87 20.67 11.47 -8.98
C ASP A 87 19.43 10.63 -9.37
N ILE A 88 18.50 11.29 -10.06
CA ILE A 88 17.29 10.70 -10.63
C ILE A 88 17.22 10.84 -12.16
N THR A 89 18.22 11.44 -12.80
CA THR A 89 18.20 11.73 -14.25
C THR A 89 18.16 10.49 -15.14
N ASN A 90 18.60 9.35 -14.60
CA ASN A 90 18.65 8.06 -15.29
C ASN A 90 17.73 7.01 -14.64
N THR A 91 16.83 7.42 -13.74
CA THR A 91 15.86 6.51 -13.13
C THR A 91 14.87 6.03 -14.18
N TYR A 92 14.48 4.76 -14.08
CA TYR A 92 13.45 4.20 -14.97
C TYR A 92 12.13 5.00 -14.87
N TYR A 93 11.44 5.14 -16.00
CA TYR A 93 10.16 5.84 -16.08
C TYR A 93 9.13 5.06 -16.90
N GLU A 94 7.88 5.08 -16.44
CA GLU A 94 6.72 4.64 -17.23
C GLU A 94 6.23 5.75 -18.16
N TYR A 95 6.33 7.00 -17.71
CA TYR A 95 5.95 8.19 -18.46
C TYR A 95 7.05 9.26 -18.37
N VAL A 96 7.66 9.56 -19.52
CA VAL A 96 8.79 10.51 -19.61
C VAL A 96 8.43 11.93 -19.15
N GLY A 97 7.18 12.36 -19.35
CA GLY A 97 6.75 13.70 -18.94
C GLY A 97 6.75 13.89 -17.42
N GLU A 98 6.34 12.87 -16.66
CA GLU A 98 6.43 12.88 -15.20
C GLU A 98 7.91 12.90 -14.78
N HIS A 99 8.72 12.02 -15.37
CA HIS A 99 10.15 11.94 -15.09
C HIS A 99 10.87 13.27 -15.29
N ASP A 100 10.72 13.88 -16.47
CA ASP A 100 11.40 15.13 -16.82
C ASP A 100 10.93 16.29 -15.94
N ASN A 101 9.66 16.30 -15.53
CA ASN A 101 9.13 17.29 -14.59
C ASN A 101 9.80 17.17 -13.21
N TYR A 102 9.99 15.95 -12.69
CA TYR A 102 10.67 15.75 -11.40
C TYR A 102 12.18 16.04 -11.52
N VAL A 103 12.83 15.64 -12.61
CA VAL A 103 14.23 16.00 -12.88
C VAL A 103 14.41 17.51 -12.91
N ALA A 104 13.53 18.25 -13.58
CA ALA A 104 13.60 19.71 -13.63
C ALA A 104 13.27 20.36 -12.27
N ALA A 105 12.22 19.90 -11.59
CA ALA A 105 11.78 20.47 -10.31
C ALA A 105 12.80 20.28 -9.18
N PHE A 106 13.58 19.19 -9.25
CA PHE A 106 14.58 18.82 -8.26
C PHE A 106 16.01 18.92 -8.78
N ASP A 107 16.29 19.70 -9.82
CA ASP A 107 17.64 19.93 -10.33
C ASP A 107 18.46 18.61 -10.46
N GLY A 108 17.81 17.59 -11.03
CA GLY A 108 18.37 16.26 -11.27
C GLY A 108 18.52 15.33 -10.07
N ALA A 109 18.25 15.77 -8.83
CA ALA A 109 18.48 14.94 -7.64
C ALA A 109 17.49 15.16 -6.49
N MET A 110 17.01 14.07 -5.88
CA MET A 110 16.05 14.13 -4.75
C MET A 110 16.66 13.58 -3.46
N SER A 111 16.23 14.09 -2.31
CA SER A 111 16.51 13.45 -1.01
C SER A 111 15.55 12.29 -0.75
N ILE A 112 15.86 11.41 0.21
CA ILE A 112 14.91 10.36 0.63
C ILE A 112 13.56 10.97 1.04
N PRO A 113 13.48 11.97 1.94
CA PRO A 113 12.21 12.62 2.29
C PRO A 113 11.41 13.14 1.09
N ASP A 114 12.06 13.76 0.10
CA ASP A 114 11.37 14.19 -1.12
C ASP A 114 10.73 12.99 -1.81
N MET A 115 11.50 11.93 -2.04
CA MET A 115 11.00 10.77 -2.76
C MET A 115 9.87 10.05 -1.99
N GLN A 116 9.97 9.96 -0.66
CA GLN A 116 8.93 9.35 0.18
C GLN A 116 7.62 10.16 0.11
N ARG A 117 7.72 11.49 0.29
CA ARG A 117 6.56 12.39 0.19
C ARG A 117 5.85 12.25 -1.14
N TYR A 118 6.57 12.36 -2.25
CA TYR A 118 5.92 12.35 -3.56
C TYR A 118 5.40 10.97 -3.97
N SER A 119 6.09 9.89 -3.59
CA SER A 119 5.60 8.54 -3.86
C SER A 119 4.38 8.15 -3.02
N LEU A 120 4.27 8.59 -1.77
CA LEU A 120 3.16 8.20 -0.89
C LEU A 120 1.98 9.16 -0.91
N VAL A 121 2.23 10.47 -0.85
CA VAL A 121 1.16 11.47 -0.74
C VAL A 121 0.53 11.75 -2.10
N TYR A 122 1.37 11.86 -3.14
CA TYR A 122 0.90 12.17 -4.50
C TYR A 122 0.85 10.93 -5.40
N SER A 123 1.29 9.78 -4.90
CA SER A 123 1.29 8.51 -5.64
C SER A 123 2.09 8.56 -6.94
N GLU A 124 3.18 9.32 -6.97
CA GLU A 124 3.99 9.56 -8.17
C GLU A 124 4.92 8.37 -8.44
N ASN A 125 5.22 8.10 -9.71
CA ASN A 125 5.99 6.92 -10.10
C ASN A 125 7.50 7.17 -10.11
N THR A 126 7.95 8.30 -10.63
CA THR A 126 9.37 8.68 -10.74
C THR A 126 10.05 8.67 -9.37
N PRO A 127 9.48 9.28 -8.32
CA PRO A 127 10.08 9.22 -6.99
C PRO A 127 10.04 7.80 -6.40
N ALA A 128 9.03 6.98 -6.74
CA ALA A 128 8.97 5.59 -6.31
C ALA A 128 10.06 4.73 -6.97
N TYR A 129 10.30 4.89 -8.28
CA TYR A 129 11.40 4.22 -8.97
C TYR A 129 12.76 4.69 -8.45
N ALA A 130 12.92 5.99 -8.16
CA ALA A 130 14.13 6.52 -7.57
C ALA A 130 14.43 5.92 -6.19
N LEU A 131 13.40 5.67 -5.35
CA LEU A 131 13.55 4.89 -4.11
C LEU A 131 13.95 3.45 -4.39
N ALA A 132 13.33 2.81 -5.38
CA ALA A 132 13.63 1.43 -5.73
C ALA A 132 15.07 1.26 -6.22
N ASP A 133 15.64 2.24 -6.95
CA ASP A 133 17.04 2.23 -7.37
C ASP A 133 18.01 2.16 -6.18
N ARG A 134 17.65 2.76 -5.04
CA ARG A 134 18.44 2.66 -3.79
C ARG A 134 18.41 1.26 -3.17
N LEU A 135 17.47 0.42 -3.59
CA LEU A 135 17.32 -0.97 -3.18
C LEU A 135 17.79 -1.96 -4.26
N GLY A 136 18.46 -1.48 -5.33
CA GLY A 136 18.90 -2.30 -6.46
C GLY A 136 17.87 -2.44 -7.58
N GLY A 137 16.89 -1.53 -7.63
CA GLY A 137 15.82 -1.48 -8.62
C GLY A 137 14.53 -2.17 -8.15
N MET A 138 13.44 -1.94 -8.90
CA MET A 138 12.10 -2.41 -8.52
C MET A 138 11.99 -3.94 -8.40
N GLU A 139 12.71 -4.68 -9.24
CA GLU A 139 12.74 -6.15 -9.17
C GLU A 139 13.32 -6.64 -7.84
N GLN A 140 14.41 -6.02 -7.37
CA GLN A 140 15.04 -6.37 -6.10
C GLN A 140 14.18 -5.92 -4.92
N ALA A 141 13.60 -4.73 -4.98
CA ALA A 141 12.70 -4.23 -3.95
C ALA A 141 11.49 -5.17 -3.74
N ARG A 142 10.85 -5.64 -4.82
CA ARG A 142 9.70 -6.56 -4.73
C ARG A 142 10.02 -7.89 -4.05
N LYS A 143 11.23 -8.42 -4.23
CA LYS A 143 11.70 -9.65 -3.54
C LYS A 143 11.77 -9.48 -2.02
N LEU A 144 11.89 -8.24 -1.53
CA LEU A 144 12.03 -7.92 -0.12
C LEU A 144 10.69 -7.62 0.59
N PHE A 145 9.58 -7.46 -0.15
CA PHE A 145 8.27 -7.15 0.41
C PHE A 145 7.73 -8.18 1.41
N SER A 146 8.22 -9.42 1.35
CA SER A 146 7.88 -10.49 2.30
C SER A 146 8.40 -10.21 3.71
N ARG A 147 9.31 -9.24 3.88
CA ARG A 147 9.82 -8.79 5.19
C ARG A 147 8.70 -8.32 6.13
N TYR A 148 7.60 -7.80 5.58
CA TYR A 148 6.48 -7.26 6.35
C TYR A 148 5.29 -8.24 6.41
N GLY A 149 5.51 -9.51 6.08
CA GLY A 149 4.50 -10.55 6.06
C GLY A 149 4.25 -11.12 4.68
N GLN A 150 3.41 -12.15 4.62
CA GLN A 150 3.07 -12.84 3.38
C GLN A 150 1.61 -13.27 3.45
N SER A 151 0.92 -13.22 2.32
CA SER A 151 -0.43 -13.77 2.23
C SER A 151 -0.43 -15.29 2.33
N ARG A 152 -1.50 -15.79 2.94
CA ARG A 152 -1.90 -17.20 2.94
C ARG A 152 -2.33 -17.68 1.55
N SER A 153 -2.69 -16.77 0.63
CA SER A 153 -3.09 -17.12 -0.74
C SER A 153 -2.06 -18.02 -1.43
N PRO A 154 -2.47 -19.09 -2.11
CA PRO A 154 -1.55 -19.94 -2.87
C PRO A 154 -1.05 -19.27 -4.16
N GLU A 155 -1.76 -18.26 -4.67
CA GLU A 155 -1.50 -17.61 -5.96
C GLU A 155 -0.50 -16.45 -5.83
N VAL A 156 -0.63 -15.63 -4.79
CA VAL A 156 0.22 -14.45 -4.60
C VAL A 156 0.59 -14.29 -3.12
N LYS A 157 1.89 -14.16 -2.84
CA LYS A 157 2.40 -14.00 -1.46
C LYS A 157 2.56 -12.55 -1.03
N THR A 158 2.88 -11.66 -1.98
CA THR A 158 3.00 -10.22 -1.73
C THR A 158 2.40 -9.49 -2.92
N PHE A 159 3.13 -9.43 -4.03
CA PHE A 159 2.70 -8.93 -5.32
C PHE A 159 3.04 -9.92 -6.43
N SER A 160 2.16 -10.06 -7.42
CA SER A 160 2.47 -10.74 -8.68
C SER A 160 3.17 -9.80 -9.65
N GLU A 161 3.70 -10.35 -10.74
CA GLU A 161 4.26 -9.57 -11.86
C GLU A 161 3.18 -8.69 -12.52
N ASP A 162 1.93 -9.18 -12.59
CA ASP A 162 0.76 -8.46 -13.13
C ASP A 162 0.14 -7.44 -12.16
N ASN A 163 0.90 -6.99 -11.15
CA ASN A 163 0.45 -6.03 -10.14
C ASN A 163 -0.83 -6.47 -9.38
N LYS A 164 -0.91 -7.75 -9.03
CA LYS A 164 -1.95 -8.28 -8.13
C LYS A 164 -1.42 -8.43 -6.72
N THR A 165 -2.28 -8.25 -5.72
CA THR A 165 -2.01 -8.47 -4.30
C THR A 165 -3.27 -8.97 -3.60
N THR A 166 -3.22 -9.23 -2.29
CA THR A 166 -4.36 -9.63 -1.48
C THR A 166 -4.51 -8.71 -0.28
N THR A 167 -5.74 -8.55 0.24
CA THR A 167 -5.95 -7.78 1.47
C THR A 167 -5.36 -8.50 2.69
N ASP A 168 -5.23 -9.82 2.61
CA ASP A 168 -4.52 -10.65 3.59
C ASP A 168 -3.00 -10.36 3.64
N TYR A 169 -2.33 -10.10 2.52
CA TYR A 169 -0.95 -9.59 2.59
C TYR A 169 -0.91 -8.23 3.28
N TYR A 170 -1.81 -7.32 2.89
CA TYR A 170 -1.82 -5.96 3.39
C TYR A 170 -2.10 -5.83 4.88
N ILE A 171 -2.93 -6.71 5.47
CA ILE A 171 -3.16 -6.64 6.91
C ILE A 171 -1.88 -6.93 7.71
N HIS A 172 -1.00 -7.80 7.20
CA HIS A 172 0.31 -8.02 7.82
C HIS A 172 1.24 -6.81 7.68
N VAL A 173 1.25 -6.14 6.52
CA VAL A 173 2.03 -4.90 6.30
C VAL A 173 1.57 -3.80 7.26
N LEU A 174 0.26 -3.60 7.39
CA LEU A 174 -0.33 -2.59 8.27
C LEU A 174 -0.11 -2.92 9.75
N GLU A 175 -0.22 -4.20 10.13
CA GLU A 175 0.11 -4.64 11.49
C GLU A 175 1.60 -4.42 11.81
N TYR A 176 2.49 -4.75 10.88
CA TYR A 176 3.91 -4.49 11.05
C TYR A 176 4.16 -3.00 11.28
N LEU A 177 3.57 -2.15 10.44
CA LEU A 177 3.71 -0.69 10.54
C LEU A 177 3.18 -0.17 11.89
N TRP A 178 2.00 -0.62 12.30
CA TRP A 178 1.40 -0.26 13.59
C TRP A 178 2.29 -0.63 14.78
N ASN A 179 2.79 -1.86 14.80
CA ASN A 179 3.63 -2.38 15.89
C ASN A 179 5.03 -1.74 15.95
N HIS A 180 5.48 -1.11 14.86
CA HIS A 180 6.80 -0.48 14.75
C HIS A 180 6.74 1.02 14.46
N GLN A 181 5.60 1.68 14.75
CA GLN A 181 5.33 3.07 14.36
C GLN A 181 6.38 4.10 14.86
N GLU A 182 7.04 3.83 15.98
CA GLU A 182 8.10 4.71 16.51
C GLU A 182 9.36 4.70 15.61
N ASN A 183 9.64 3.56 14.96
CA ASN A 183 10.83 3.35 14.13
C ASN A 183 10.51 3.45 12.63
N MET A 184 9.25 3.31 12.24
CA MET A 184 8.76 3.39 10.86
C MET A 184 8.28 4.80 10.50
N ARG A 185 9.11 5.81 10.78
CA ARG A 185 8.82 7.18 10.42
C ARG A 185 9.08 7.39 8.93
N ILE A 186 8.01 7.70 8.21
CA ILE A 186 8.02 8.17 6.83
C ILE A 186 8.06 9.70 6.88
N TYR A 187 8.91 10.31 6.07
CA TYR A 187 9.19 11.76 6.07
C TYR A 187 8.46 12.52 4.96
#